data_AF-A0A4R4LHS3-F1
#
_entry.id   AF-A0A4R4LHS3-F1
#
_cell.length_a   1.000
_cell.length_b   1.000
_cell.length_c   1.000
_cell.angle_alpha   90.00
_cell.angle_beta   90.00
_cell.angle_gamma   90.00
#
_symmetry.space_group_name_H-M   'P 1'
#
loop_
_entity.id
_entity.type
_entity.pdbx_description
1 polymer ?
#
loop_
_entity_poly.entity_id
_entity_poly.type
_entity_poly.pdbx_seq_one_letter_code
_entity_poly.pdbx_strand_id
1 'polypeptide(L)' 'MPVAISASAERLVVAATMGPTIHDVHAWRFTAVQGLIELHADPVRFRPPRDPLGRNLHLGGGAALVNLRLAAAPVRA' A
#
# COMPACT_ATOMS: atom_id res chain seq x y z
N MET A 1 3.91 20.38 8.37
CA MET A 1 3.16 20.98 7.24
C MET A 1 2.29 19.90 6.64
N PRO A 2 0.95 20.05 6.55
CA PRO A 2 0.13 19.08 5.86
C PRO A 2 0.47 19.17 4.36
N VAL A 3 1.00 18.08 3.80
CA VAL A 3 1.14 17.96 2.35
C VAL A 3 -0.26 17.87 1.75
N ALA A 4 -0.59 18.78 0.83
CA ALA A 4 -1.84 18.68 0.09
C ALA A 4 -1.77 17.39 -0.75
N ILE A 5 -2.67 16.44 -0.48
CA ILE A 5 -2.76 15.20 -1.25
C ILE A 5 -3.31 15.56 -2.63
N SER A 6 -2.56 15.28 -3.68
CA SER A 6 -3.05 15.45 -5.05
C SER A 6 -4.10 14.38 -5.37
N ALA A 7 -5.13 14.74 -6.12
CA ALA A 7 -6.15 13.80 -6.62
C ALA A 7 -5.54 12.63 -7.42
N SER A 8 -4.37 12.82 -8.02
CA SER A 8 -3.63 11.72 -8.65
C SER A 8 -3.04 10.76 -7.62
N ALA A 9 -2.50 11.24 -6.50
CA ALA A 9 -1.96 10.40 -5.45
C ALA A 9 -3.06 9.57 -4.76
N GLU A 10 -4.22 10.19 -4.51
CA GLU A 10 -5.38 9.49 -3.95
C GLU A 10 -5.84 8.33 -4.84
N ARG A 11 -6.00 8.56 -6.15
CA ARG A 11 -6.37 7.51 -7.11
C ARG A 11 -5.37 6.36 -7.15
N LEU A 12 -4.08 6.67 -7.09
CA LEU A 12 -3.02 5.68 -7.04
C LEU A 12 -3.07 4.84 -5.75
N VAL A 13 -3.34 5.46 -4.60
CA VAL A 13 -3.50 4.74 -3.32
C VAL A 13 -4.74 3.85 -3.36
N VAL A 14 -5.87 4.35 -3.87
CA VAL A 14 -7.08 3.53 -4.05
C VAL A 14 -6.75 2.29 -4.88
N ALA A 15 -6.12 2.45 -6.05
CA ALA A 15 -5.72 1.34 -6.90
C ALA A 15 -4.73 0.38 -6.22
N ALA A 16 -3.78 0.90 -5.44
CA ALA A 16 -2.85 0.09 -4.67
C ALA A 16 -3.54 -0.83 -3.66
N THR A 17 -4.66 -0.39 -3.09
CA THR A 17 -5.47 -1.16 -2.12
C THR A 17 -6.47 -2.11 -2.76
N MET A 18 -6.66 -2.07 -4.09
CA MET A 18 -7.57 -2.97 -4.78
C MET A 18 -6.95 -4.36 -4.91
N GLY A 19 -7.51 -5.33 -4.19
CA GLY A 19 -7.10 -6.73 -4.27
C GLY A 19 -7.37 -7.48 -2.97
N PRO A 20 -7.40 -8.82 -3.00
CA PRO A 20 -7.54 -9.61 -1.78
C PRO A 20 -6.32 -9.42 -0.86
N THR A 21 -6.54 -9.35 0.44
CA THR A 21 -5.47 -9.33 1.44
C THR A 21 -5.50 -10.58 2.31
N ILE A 22 -4.33 -11.00 2.81
CA ILE A 22 -4.24 -12.21 3.63
C ILE A 22 -4.96 -11.95 4.95
N HIS A 23 -6.01 -12.74 5.24
CA HIS A 23 -6.87 -12.61 6.42
C HIS A 23 -7.63 -11.28 6.54
N ASP A 24 -7.86 -10.57 5.42
CA ASP A 24 -8.50 -9.25 5.39
C ASP A 24 -7.78 -8.19 6.25
N VAL A 25 -6.47 -8.38 6.47
CA VAL A 25 -5.63 -7.47 7.24
C VAL A 25 -4.83 -6.58 6.30
N HIS A 26 -5.15 -5.28 6.33
CA HIS A 26 -4.41 -4.23 5.63
C HIS A 26 -3.37 -3.60 6.56
N ALA A 27 -2.27 -4.32 6.79
CA ALA A 27 -1.20 -3.90 7.70
C ALA A 27 -0.10 -3.09 6.99
N TRP A 28 -0.51 -2.04 6.28
CA TRP A 28 0.36 -1.09 5.62
C TRP A 28 -0.20 0.32 5.70
N ARG A 29 0.69 1.30 5.50
CA ARG A 29 0.38 2.72 5.49
C ARG A 29 0.97 3.40 4.27
N PHE A 30 0.17 4.21 3.60
CA PHE A 30 0.61 5.06 2.51
C PHE A 30 0.80 6.49 3.01
N THR A 31 1.93 7.09 2.64
CA THR A 31 2.20 8.51 2.86
C THR A 31 2.50 9.16 1.53
N ALA A 32 1.63 10.05 1.07
CA ALA A 32 1.92 10.89 -0.08
C ALA A 32 2.88 12.01 0.37
N VAL A 33 4.02 12.13 -0.29
CA VAL A 33 4.95 13.25 -0.14
C VAL A 33 5.16 13.90 -1.52
N GLN A 34 5.90 15.01 -1.60
CA GLN A 34 6.07 15.70 -2.88
C GLN A 34 6.74 14.80 -3.93
N GLY A 35 5.97 14.40 -4.94
CA GLY A 35 6.43 13.57 -6.06
C GLY A 35 6.57 12.08 -5.77
N LEU A 36 6.25 11.60 -4.55
CA LEU A 36 6.42 10.20 -4.14
C LEU A 36 5.23 9.72 -3.31
N ILE A 37 4.98 8.42 -3.34
CA ILE A 37 4.09 7.73 -2.41
C ILE A 37 4.93 6.70 -1.69
N GLU A 38 5.09 6.87 -0.39
CA GLU A 38 5.77 5.90 0.46
C GLU A 38 4.78 4.83 0.91
N LEU A 39 5.25 3.58 0.95
CA LEU A 39 4.51 2.44 1.48
C LEU A 39 5.33 1.85 2.63
N HIS A 40 4.75 1.86 3.82
CA HIS A 40 5.36 1.32 5.03
C HIS A 40 4.52 0.17 5.57
N ALA A 41 5.17 -0.89 6.06
CA ALA A 41 4.49 -1.88 6.87
C ALA A 41 3.93 -1.19 8.14
N ASP A 42 2.76 -1.63 8.60
CA ASP A 42 2.13 -1.11 9.82
C ASP A 42 2.00 -2.24 10.86
N PRO A 43 3.03 -2.44 11.72
CA PRO A 43 3.02 -3.46 12.77
C PRO A 43 1.86 -3.29 13.77
N VAL A 44 1.29 -2.09 13.90
CA VAL A 44 0.16 -1.83 14.81
C VAL A 44 -1.11 -2.47 14.29
N ARG A 45 -1.29 -2.54 12.97
CA ARG A 45 -2.42 -3.20 12.31
C ARG A 45 -2.20 -4.70 12.12
N PHE A 46 -0.99 -5.19 12.38
CA PHE A 46 -0.63 -6.58 12.23
C PHE A 46 -1.27 -7.45 13.31
N ARG A 47 -1.52 -8.73 13.00
CA ARG A 47 -2.03 -9.73 13.96
C ARG A 47 -1.02 -10.88 14.11
N PRO A 48 -0.01 -10.73 14.99
CA PRO A 48 1.05 -11.72 15.19
C PRO A 48 0.59 -13.16 15.44
N PRO A 49 -0.51 -13.44 16.19
CA PRO A 49 -0.89 -14.82 16.49
C PRO A 49 -1.19 -15.70 15.27
N ARG A 50 -1.56 -15.11 14.13
CA ARG A 50 -1.87 -15.84 12.89
C ARG A 50 -0.70 -15.87 11.90
N ASP A 51 0.33 -15.09 12.15
CA ASP A 51 1.55 -15.03 11.33
C ASP A 51 2.75 -14.66 12.22
N PRO A 52 3.29 -15.63 12.99
CA PRO A 52 4.34 -15.37 13.96
C PRO A 52 5.65 -14.85 13.32
N LEU A 53 5.84 -15.08 12.02
CA LEU A 53 7.02 -14.68 11.27
C LEU A 53 6.85 -13.35 10.52
N GLY A 54 5.67 -12.72 10.57
CA GLY A 54 5.43 -11.45 9.88
C GLY A 54 5.44 -11.55 8.35
N ARG A 55 5.33 -12.75 7.78
CA ARG A 55 5.43 -12.94 6.32
C ARG A 55 4.31 -12.22 5.58
N ASN A 56 3.11 -12.20 6.14
CA ASN A 56 1.94 -11.56 5.56
C ASN A 56 2.07 -10.03 5.52
N LEU A 57 2.82 -9.42 6.43
CA LEU A 57 3.16 -7.98 6.34
C LEU A 57 3.89 -7.67 5.05
N HIS A 58 4.92 -8.47 4.75
CA HIS A 58 5.76 -8.26 3.58
C HIS A 58 5.08 -8.69 2.29
N LEU A 59 4.38 -9.83 2.30
CA LEU A 59 3.65 -10.33 1.12
C LEU A 59 2.54 -9.37 0.71
N GLY A 60 1.72 -8.96 1.68
CA GLY A 60 0.64 -8.04 1.41
C GLY A 60 1.13 -6.64 1.05
N GLY A 61 2.15 -6.12 1.75
CA GLY A 61 2.80 -4.86 1.36
C GLY A 61 3.42 -4.92 -0.04
N GLY A 62 4.04 -6.04 -0.40
CA GLY A 62 4.57 -6.28 -1.74
C GLY A 62 3.48 -6.29 -2.81
N ALA A 63 2.34 -6.93 -2.55
CA ALA A 63 1.18 -6.90 -3.44
C ALA A 63 0.65 -5.47 -3.64
N ALA A 64 0.49 -4.73 -2.56
CA ALA A 64 0.07 -3.33 -2.62
C ALA A 64 1.05 -2.44 -3.39
N LEU A 65 2.37 -2.68 -3.26
CA LEU A 65 3.41 -1.99 -4.02
C LEU A 65 3.34 -2.30 -5.52
N VAL A 66 3.10 -3.56 -5.89
CA VAL A 66 2.94 -3.95 -7.29
C VAL A 66 1.71 -3.27 -7.89
N ASN A 67 0.58 -3.28 -7.20
CA ASN A 67 -0.63 -2.59 -7.64
C ASN A 67 -0.39 -1.09 -7.83
N LEU A 68 0.30 -0.45 -6.88
CA LEU A 68 0.68 0.96 -6.99
C LEU A 68 1.52 1.23 -8.23
N ARG A 69 2.53 0.39 -8.49
CA ARG A 69 3.42 0.52 -9.66
C ARG A 69 2.67 0.34 -10.98
N LEU A 70 1.76 -0.63 -11.05
CA LEU A 70 0.93 -0.85 -12.23
C LEU A 70 -0.02 0.33 -12.48
N ALA A 71 -0.62 0.88 -11.43
CA ALA A 71 -1.49 2.06 -11.54
C ALA A 71 -0.74 3.33 -11.94
N ALA A 72 0.53 3.46 -11.53
CA ALA A 72 1.39 4.58 -11.89
C ALA A 72 2.05 4.41 -13.26
N ALA A 73 2.03 3.21 -13.84
CA ALA A 73 2.62 2.97 -15.15
C ALA A 73 1.84 3.73 -16.22
N PRO A 74 2.53 4.35 -17.20
CA PRO A 74 1.86 4.98 -18.32
C PRO A 74 1.11 3.93 -19.13
N VAL A 75 -0.14 4.23 -19.50
CA VAL A 75 -0.89 3.40 -20.44
C VAL A 75 -0.22 3.52 -21.81
N ARG A 76 0.31 2.40 -22.31
CA ARG A 76 0.78 2.30 -23.69
C ARG A 76 -0.39 1.83 -24.55
N ALA A 77 -0.84 2.70 -25.45
CA ALA A 77 -1.77 2.37 -26.53
C ALA A 77 -1.03 1.75 -27.72
#